data_AF-A0A853LQG3-F1
#
_entry.id   AF-A0A853LQG3-F1
#
_cell.length_a   1.000
_cell.length_b   1.000
_cell.length_c   1.000
_cell.angle_alpha   90.00
_cell.angle_beta   90.00
_cell.angle_gamma   90.00
#
_symmetry.space_group_name_H-M   'P 1'
#
loop_
_entity.id
_entity.type
_entity.pdbx_description
1 polymer ?
#
loop_
_entity_poly.entity_id
_entity_poly.type
_entity_poly.pdbx_seq_one_letter_code
_entity_poly.pdbx_strand_id
1 'polypeptide(L)'
;MRLLLAVATCVAVSLAGCSNPSHAVNPYGAQGARIGESLALLGWNMSVSNLRWDGDYVLVDVDASAKDPHAPHAKAEDLRFGLYGALAHPMESPALGGCDAALTSVHDIAHPLSAPPDRLTGTVCLGPLKDRSQVRGVYAYSPRDRIPDSSSAYPVAFPVGLLPTNANDSGGLSVKTASLSAWRADGKPVTQAQLGDPGAFTGNGFMLLGLEADGVAARYRDESAKRGGPVMLLASPAQPGRGLNPACATYGSSVLILPDASLDAVHVNASLCTQGEINDALLYATVAIDGTHAGVWTQR
;
A
#
# COMPACT_ATOMS: atom_id res chain seq x y z
N MET A 1 59.40 -16.47 -14.33
CA MET A 1 58.08 -16.94 -14.84
C MET A 1 57.00 -17.09 -13.77
N ARG A 2 57.26 -17.73 -12.61
CA ARG A 2 56.22 -17.91 -11.57
C ARG A 2 55.74 -16.61 -10.91
N LEU A 3 56.59 -15.59 -10.77
CA LEU A 3 56.22 -14.29 -10.21
C LEU A 3 55.32 -13.45 -11.15
N LEU A 4 55.54 -13.56 -12.46
CA LEU A 4 54.75 -12.86 -13.48
C LEU A 4 53.34 -13.46 -13.62
N LEU A 5 53.20 -14.77 -13.43
CA LEU A 5 51.91 -15.46 -13.39
C LEU A 5 51.08 -15.08 -12.16
N ALA A 6 51.71 -14.85 -11.00
CA ALA A 6 51.02 -14.47 -9.77
C ALA A 6 50.51 -13.02 -9.78
N VAL A 7 51.24 -12.10 -10.42
CA VAL A 7 50.79 -10.71 -10.57
C VAL A 7 49.66 -10.60 -11.61
N ALA A 8 49.71 -11.41 -12.68
CA ALA A 8 48.65 -11.45 -13.68
C ALA A 8 47.31 -12.00 -13.12
N THR A 9 47.35 -12.98 -12.19
CA THR A 9 46.13 -13.46 -11.52
C THR A 9 45.59 -12.48 -10.47
N CYS A 10 46.44 -11.76 -9.73
CA CYS A 10 45.96 -10.74 -8.79
C CYS A 10 45.35 -9.52 -9.50
N VAL A 11 45.84 -9.14 -10.69
CA VAL A 11 45.26 -8.05 -11.50
C VAL A 11 43.96 -8.51 -12.18
N ALA A 12 43.84 -9.78 -12.57
CA ALA A 12 42.59 -10.32 -13.12
C ALA A 12 41.45 -10.41 -12.09
N VAL A 13 41.76 -10.67 -10.81
CA VAL A 13 40.76 -10.72 -9.72
C VAL A 13 40.31 -9.31 -9.29
N SER A 14 41.12 -8.27 -9.49
CA SER A 14 40.74 -6.88 -9.24
C SER A 14 39.98 -6.23 -10.42
N LEU A 15 39.88 -6.92 -11.56
CA LEU A 15 39.11 -6.52 -12.75
C LEU A 15 37.81 -7.32 -12.95
N ALA A 16 37.47 -8.23 -12.03
CA ALA A 16 36.06 -8.54 -11.74
C ALA A 16 35.51 -7.38 -10.89
N GLY A 17 35.45 -6.16 -11.42
CA GLY A 17 34.44 -5.86 -12.43
C GLY A 17 33.12 -5.86 -11.69
N CYS A 18 32.87 -4.76 -10.96
CA CYS A 18 31.61 -4.47 -10.30
C CYS A 18 30.47 -4.90 -11.22
N SER A 19 29.83 -6.02 -10.88
CA SER A 19 28.52 -6.33 -11.40
C SER A 19 27.67 -5.11 -11.05
N ASN A 20 27.38 -4.25 -12.02
CA ASN A 20 26.32 -3.27 -11.90
C ASN A 20 25.11 -4.08 -11.42
N PRO A 21 24.63 -3.92 -10.17
CA PRO A 21 23.30 -4.39 -9.89
C PRO A 21 22.46 -3.50 -10.79
N SER A 22 21.96 -4.04 -11.90
CA SER A 22 20.90 -3.43 -12.69
C SER A 22 19.93 -2.81 -11.69
N HIS A 23 19.94 -1.47 -11.60
CA HIS A 23 19.49 -0.72 -10.42
C HIS A 23 18.21 -1.35 -9.89
N ALA A 24 18.28 -1.90 -8.67
CA ALA A 24 17.08 -2.41 -8.00
C ALA A 24 16.00 -1.33 -8.09
N VAL A 25 14.84 -1.70 -8.64
CA VAL A 25 13.74 -0.78 -8.93
C VAL A 25 13.36 -0.07 -7.64
N ASN A 26 13.72 1.21 -7.49
CA ASN A 26 13.40 2.00 -6.31
C ASN A 26 12.41 3.12 -6.68
N PRO A 27 11.14 2.76 -6.99
CA PRO A 27 10.13 3.74 -7.35
C PRO A 27 9.80 4.54 -6.10
N TYR A 28 10.04 5.86 -6.18
CA TYR A 28 9.65 6.81 -5.14
C TYR A 28 10.09 6.40 -3.72
N GLY A 29 11.33 5.92 -3.55
CA GLY A 29 11.89 5.57 -2.24
C GLY A 29 11.56 4.15 -1.74
N ALA A 30 10.74 3.38 -2.45
CA ALA A 30 10.45 1.99 -2.09
C ALA A 30 11.65 1.07 -2.37
N GLN A 31 11.92 0.11 -1.48
CA GLN A 31 13.02 -0.85 -1.67
C GLN A 31 12.66 -1.85 -2.78
N GLY A 32 13.57 -2.08 -3.73
CA GLY A 32 13.32 -2.93 -4.90
C GLY A 32 13.98 -4.30 -4.83
N ALA A 33 13.27 -5.33 -5.28
CA ALA A 33 13.81 -6.65 -5.60
C ALA A 33 13.16 -7.22 -6.86
N ARG A 34 13.76 -8.26 -7.42
CA ARG A 34 13.06 -9.10 -8.40
C ARG A 34 12.13 -10.08 -7.71
N ILE A 35 11.03 -10.44 -8.38
CA ILE A 35 10.19 -11.56 -7.94
C ILE A 35 11.07 -12.82 -7.78
N GLY A 36 11.00 -13.44 -6.62
CA GLY A 36 11.84 -14.56 -6.18
C GLY A 36 13.01 -14.17 -5.28
N GLU A 37 13.37 -12.89 -5.21
CA GLU A 37 14.41 -12.38 -4.30
C GLU A 37 13.82 -11.92 -2.96
N SER A 38 14.66 -11.93 -1.92
CA SER A 38 14.27 -11.50 -0.58
C SER A 38 14.66 -10.04 -0.32
N LEU A 39 13.79 -9.29 0.35
CA LEU A 39 14.02 -7.94 0.86
C LEU A 39 13.88 -7.90 2.38
N ALA A 40 14.75 -7.11 3.01
CA ALA A 40 14.61 -6.72 4.40
C ALA A 40 13.61 -5.55 4.49
N LEU A 41 12.36 -5.84 4.85
CA LEU A 41 11.26 -4.88 4.90
C LEU A 41 10.51 -5.00 6.22
N LEU A 42 10.31 -3.89 6.94
CA LEU A 42 9.48 -3.83 8.14
C LEU A 42 9.85 -4.85 9.24
N GLY A 43 11.14 -5.16 9.37
CA GLY A 43 11.65 -6.17 10.31
C GLY A 43 11.53 -7.63 9.83
N TRP A 44 11.04 -7.85 8.61
CA TRP A 44 10.97 -9.16 7.95
C TRP A 44 12.06 -9.30 6.88
N ASN A 45 12.60 -10.50 6.71
CA ASN A 45 13.26 -10.91 5.47
C ASN A 45 12.20 -11.60 4.61
N MET A 46 11.60 -10.86 3.68
CA MET A 46 10.43 -11.27 2.92
C MET A 46 10.80 -11.56 1.48
N SER A 47 10.34 -12.68 0.93
CA SER A 47 10.38 -12.96 -0.50
C SER A 47 8.97 -13.06 -1.06
N VAL A 48 8.79 -12.55 -2.27
CA VAL A 48 7.53 -12.65 -3.03
C VAL A 48 7.86 -13.40 -4.31
N SER A 49 7.16 -14.49 -4.56
CA SER A 49 7.44 -15.42 -5.66
C SER A 49 6.16 -15.89 -6.34
N ASN A 50 6.31 -16.66 -7.41
CA ASN A 50 5.20 -17.34 -8.10
C ASN A 50 4.00 -16.43 -8.42
N LEU A 51 4.29 -15.24 -8.97
CA LEU A 51 3.26 -14.33 -9.46
C LEU A 51 2.52 -14.99 -10.63
N ARG A 52 1.25 -15.30 -10.39
CA ARG A 52 0.38 -16.02 -11.32
C ARG A 52 -1.03 -15.44 -11.31
N TRP A 53 -1.80 -15.81 -12.32
CA TRP A 53 -3.20 -15.41 -12.46
C TRP A 53 -4.11 -16.62 -12.33
N ASP A 54 -5.19 -16.49 -11.57
CA ASP A 54 -6.30 -17.44 -11.57
C ASP A 54 -7.62 -16.66 -11.50
N GLY A 55 -8.48 -16.89 -12.49
CA GLY A 55 -9.64 -16.05 -12.75
C GLY A 55 -9.26 -14.56 -12.93
N ASP A 56 -9.92 -13.69 -12.16
CA ASP A 56 -9.66 -12.26 -12.10
C ASP A 56 -8.67 -11.89 -10.97
N TYR A 57 -7.99 -12.85 -10.34
CA TYR A 57 -7.06 -12.58 -9.24
C TYR A 57 -5.60 -12.80 -9.65
N VAL A 58 -4.73 -11.93 -9.13
CA VAL A 58 -3.29 -12.15 -9.07
C VAL A 58 -2.97 -12.84 -7.75
N LEU A 59 -2.27 -13.96 -7.84
CA LEU A 59 -1.79 -14.73 -6.70
C LEU A 59 -0.27 -14.61 -6.62
N VAL A 60 0.25 -14.34 -5.42
CA VAL A 60 1.68 -14.39 -5.14
C VAL A 60 1.94 -15.22 -3.91
N ASP A 61 3.03 -15.98 -3.91
CA ASP A 61 3.46 -16.73 -2.75
C ASP A 61 4.46 -15.90 -1.96
N VAL A 62 4.21 -15.76 -0.66
CA VAL A 62 5.02 -15.00 0.28
C VAL A 62 5.67 -15.99 1.25
N ASP A 63 6.97 -15.87 1.41
CA ASP A 63 7.73 -16.51 2.51
C ASP A 63 8.56 -15.43 3.19
N ALA A 64 8.34 -15.22 4.49
CA ALA A 64 9.08 -14.28 5.28
C ALA A 64 9.45 -14.85 6.64
N SER A 65 10.62 -14.49 7.14
CA SER A 65 11.03 -14.74 8.53
C SER A 65 11.37 -13.44 9.23
N ALA A 66 11.23 -13.39 10.55
CA ALA A 66 11.71 -12.27 11.34
C ALA A 66 13.21 -12.06 11.05
N LYS A 67 13.60 -10.83 10.72
CA LYS A 67 14.99 -10.49 10.39
C LYS A 67 15.92 -10.71 11.58
N ASP A 68 15.43 -10.39 12.76
CA ASP A 68 16.05 -10.65 14.05
C ASP A 68 14.94 -11.13 15.00
N PRO A 69 15.01 -12.37 15.52
CA PRO A 69 14.00 -12.92 16.44
C PRO A 69 13.83 -12.13 17.74
N HIS A 70 14.78 -11.25 18.08
CA HIS A 70 14.74 -10.43 19.28
C HIS A 70 14.39 -8.96 19.01
N ALA A 71 14.28 -8.57 17.74
CA ALA A 71 13.89 -7.22 17.36
C ALA A 71 12.40 -7.15 17.00
N PRO A 72 11.74 -6.00 17.23
CA PRO A 72 10.38 -5.80 16.74
C PRO A 72 10.32 -5.84 15.21
N HIS A 73 9.25 -6.44 14.69
CA HIS A 73 8.87 -6.39 13.28
C HIS A 73 7.39 -6.00 13.17
N ALA A 74 6.96 -5.57 11.98
CA ALA A 74 5.55 -5.27 11.75
C ALA A 74 4.70 -6.51 12.02
N LYS A 75 3.53 -6.31 12.65
CA LYS A 75 2.57 -7.38 12.89
C LYS A 75 2.01 -7.88 11.55
N ALA A 76 1.77 -9.18 11.46
CA ALA A 76 1.27 -9.79 10.23
C ALA A 76 -0.11 -9.22 9.81
N GLU A 77 -0.96 -8.87 10.78
CA GLU A 77 -2.28 -8.28 10.56
C GLU A 77 -2.20 -6.85 10.01
N ASP A 78 -1.09 -6.17 10.23
CA ASP A 78 -0.86 -4.80 9.80
C ASP A 78 -0.12 -4.74 8.46
N LEU A 79 0.22 -5.88 7.84
CA LEU A 79 0.83 -5.90 6.51
C LEU A 79 -0.23 -5.83 5.42
N ARG A 80 0.05 -5.03 4.40
CA ARG A 80 -0.76 -4.91 3.19
C ARG A 80 0.10 -5.17 1.97
N PHE A 81 -0.49 -5.85 1.00
CA PHE A 81 0.10 -6.11 -0.31
C PHE A 81 -0.73 -5.41 -1.36
N GLY A 82 -0.08 -4.93 -2.42
CA GLY A 82 -0.79 -4.32 -3.54
C GLY A 82 -0.10 -4.56 -4.87
N LEU A 83 -0.86 -4.41 -5.95
CA LEU A 83 -0.31 -4.54 -7.30
C LEU A 83 0.45 -3.28 -7.69
N TYR A 84 1.67 -3.46 -8.19
CA TYR A 84 2.49 -2.37 -8.75
C TYR A 84 2.36 -2.34 -10.27
N GLY A 85 2.10 -1.16 -10.84
CA GLY A 85 2.00 -0.96 -12.27
C GLY A 85 1.04 0.18 -12.66
N ALA A 86 0.65 0.23 -13.94
CA ALA A 86 -0.15 1.31 -14.52
C ALA A 86 -1.67 1.06 -14.34
N LEU A 87 -2.06 0.79 -13.10
CA LEU A 87 -3.44 0.47 -12.73
C LEU A 87 -4.33 1.72 -12.72
N ALA A 88 -5.61 1.54 -13.04
CA ALA A 88 -6.59 2.64 -12.99
C ALA A 88 -6.81 3.18 -11.57
N HIS A 89 -6.64 2.32 -10.56
CA HIS A 89 -6.63 2.65 -9.14
C HIS A 89 -5.79 1.60 -8.38
N PRO A 90 -5.28 1.93 -7.18
CA PRO A 90 -4.59 0.96 -6.35
C PRO A 90 -5.46 -0.27 -6.08
N MET A 91 -4.82 -1.44 -6.12
CA MET A 91 -5.42 -2.73 -5.82
C MET A 91 -4.63 -3.37 -4.70
N GLU A 92 -5.16 -3.28 -3.48
CA GLU A 92 -4.51 -3.75 -2.26
C GLU A 92 -5.37 -4.79 -1.54
N SER A 93 -4.70 -5.65 -0.78
CA SER A 93 -5.32 -6.64 0.09
C SER A 93 -4.54 -6.73 1.41
N PRO A 94 -5.22 -6.93 2.55
CA PRO A 94 -4.54 -7.34 3.79
C PRO A 94 -3.75 -8.62 3.58
N ALA A 95 -2.61 -8.74 4.27
CA ALA A 95 -1.81 -9.97 4.25
C ALA A 95 -2.62 -11.18 4.74
N LEU A 96 -3.27 -11.05 5.90
CA LEU A 96 -4.10 -12.10 6.49
C LEU A 96 -5.57 -11.89 6.14
N GLY A 97 -6.27 -12.96 5.76
CA GLY A 97 -7.69 -12.92 5.36
C GLY A 97 -7.96 -12.29 3.99
N GLY A 98 -6.94 -11.78 3.29
CA GLY A 98 -7.06 -11.16 1.98
C GLY A 98 -7.56 -12.08 0.85
N CYS A 99 -7.51 -13.39 1.07
CA CYS A 99 -8.01 -14.41 0.13
C CYS A 99 -9.45 -14.86 0.40
N ASP A 100 -10.11 -14.42 1.48
CA ASP A 100 -11.41 -14.95 1.91
C ASP A 100 -12.48 -14.85 0.81
N ALA A 101 -12.52 -13.75 0.06
CA ALA A 101 -13.41 -13.58 -1.07
C ALA A 101 -13.03 -14.46 -2.28
N ALA A 102 -11.73 -14.61 -2.54
CA ALA A 102 -11.20 -15.35 -3.68
C ALA A 102 -11.39 -16.87 -3.54
N LEU A 103 -11.33 -17.41 -2.32
CA LEU A 103 -11.50 -18.85 -2.03
C LEU A 103 -12.80 -19.46 -2.58
N THR A 104 -13.82 -18.64 -2.83
CA THR A 104 -15.10 -19.09 -3.39
C THR A 104 -15.09 -19.30 -4.91
N SER A 105 -14.10 -18.73 -5.61
CA SER A 105 -14.07 -18.62 -7.08
C SER A 105 -12.73 -18.97 -7.73
N VAL A 106 -11.67 -19.12 -6.92
CA VAL A 106 -10.28 -19.32 -7.35
C VAL A 106 -9.81 -20.68 -6.83
N HIS A 107 -9.21 -21.50 -7.70
CA HIS A 107 -8.87 -22.89 -7.39
C HIS A 107 -7.38 -23.07 -7.00
N ASP A 108 -6.50 -22.18 -7.46
CA ASP A 108 -5.05 -22.24 -7.21
C ASP A 108 -4.60 -21.64 -5.86
N ILE A 109 -5.52 -21.48 -4.91
CA ILE A 109 -5.22 -21.06 -3.53
C ILE A 109 -5.14 -22.31 -2.65
N ALA A 110 -4.00 -23.01 -2.69
CA ALA A 110 -3.80 -24.19 -1.85
C ALA A 110 -3.70 -23.83 -0.36
N HIS A 111 -2.96 -22.76 -0.03
CA HIS A 111 -2.78 -22.29 1.34
C HIS A 111 -2.77 -20.76 1.35
N PRO A 112 -3.85 -20.09 1.80
CA PRO A 112 -3.84 -18.65 2.05
C PRO A 112 -2.68 -18.27 2.98
N LEU A 113 -2.19 -17.04 2.84
CA LEU A 113 -1.11 -16.52 3.69
C LEU A 113 -1.49 -16.68 5.17
N SER A 114 -0.59 -17.29 5.91
CA SER A 114 -0.70 -17.54 7.34
C SER A 114 0.52 -16.99 8.06
N ALA A 115 0.37 -16.70 9.35
CA ALA A 115 1.43 -16.17 10.19
C ALA A 115 1.70 -17.07 11.40
N PRO A 116 2.40 -18.21 11.23
CA PRO A 116 3.04 -18.89 12.36
C PRO A 116 3.99 -17.94 13.12
N PRO A 117 4.40 -18.29 14.35
CA PRO A 117 5.36 -17.48 15.09
C PRO A 117 6.61 -17.16 14.25
N ASP A 118 6.94 -15.88 14.17
CA ASP A 118 8.10 -15.32 13.47
C ASP A 118 8.24 -15.73 11.99
N ARG A 119 7.12 -16.16 11.36
CA ARG A 119 7.08 -16.57 9.96
C ARG A 119 5.80 -16.11 9.26
N LEU A 120 5.92 -15.71 8.00
CA LEU A 120 4.80 -15.56 7.07
C LEU A 120 4.96 -16.57 5.96
N THR A 121 3.93 -17.35 5.66
CA THR A 121 4.00 -18.34 4.59
C THR A 121 2.63 -18.60 3.96
N GLY A 122 2.59 -18.63 2.63
CA GLY A 122 1.38 -18.95 1.86
C GLY A 122 1.10 -17.93 0.76
N THR A 123 -0.13 -17.94 0.24
CA THR A 123 -0.52 -17.15 -0.93
C THR A 123 -1.31 -15.90 -0.53
N VAL A 124 -0.96 -14.75 -1.12
CA VAL A 124 -1.73 -13.51 -1.07
C VAL A 124 -2.53 -13.37 -2.35
N CYS A 125 -3.78 -12.91 -2.22
CA CYS A 125 -4.72 -12.72 -3.32
C CYS A 125 -4.96 -11.22 -3.55
N LEU A 126 -4.73 -10.75 -4.78
CA LEU A 126 -4.89 -9.36 -5.20
C LEU A 126 -5.86 -9.28 -6.37
N GLY A 127 -7.01 -8.63 -6.18
CA GLY A 127 -8.06 -8.56 -7.20
C GLY A 127 -9.45 -8.36 -6.60
N PRO A 128 -10.50 -8.42 -7.44
CA PRO A 128 -10.47 -8.81 -8.86
C PRO A 128 -9.94 -7.69 -9.78
N LEU A 129 -9.15 -8.07 -10.80
CA LEU A 129 -8.58 -7.19 -11.81
C LEU A 129 -8.66 -7.85 -13.20
N LYS A 130 -9.32 -7.17 -14.14
CA LYS A 130 -9.50 -7.68 -15.51
C LYS A 130 -8.34 -7.32 -16.45
N ASP A 131 -7.76 -6.13 -16.29
CA ASP A 131 -6.65 -5.70 -17.14
C ASP A 131 -5.32 -6.19 -16.58
N ARG A 132 -4.86 -7.32 -17.12
CA ARG A 132 -3.61 -7.97 -16.73
C ARG A 132 -2.37 -7.23 -17.21
N SER A 133 -2.48 -6.44 -18.29
CA SER A 133 -1.34 -5.84 -18.97
C SER A 133 -0.68 -4.72 -18.17
N GLN A 134 -1.41 -4.18 -17.19
CA GLN A 134 -0.94 -3.09 -16.34
C GLN A 134 -0.09 -3.56 -15.16
N VAL A 135 -0.08 -4.86 -14.83
CA VAL A 135 0.64 -5.38 -13.66
C VAL A 135 2.12 -5.56 -14.00
N ARG A 136 2.99 -4.91 -13.22
CA ARG A 136 4.46 -4.99 -13.34
C ARG A 136 5.12 -5.67 -12.14
N GLY A 137 4.40 -5.79 -11.03
CA GLY A 137 4.91 -6.36 -9.80
C GLY A 137 3.91 -6.31 -8.64
N VAL A 138 4.42 -6.51 -7.45
CA VAL A 138 3.69 -6.42 -6.18
C VAL A 138 4.49 -5.59 -5.20
N TYR A 139 3.83 -4.74 -4.43
CA TYR A 139 4.43 -4.05 -3.30
C TYR A 139 3.86 -4.54 -1.97
N ALA A 140 4.60 -4.29 -0.90
CA ALA A 140 4.15 -4.47 0.47
C ALA A 140 4.53 -3.27 1.34
N TYR A 141 3.67 -2.94 2.30
CA TYR A 141 3.90 -1.91 3.31
C TYR A 141 3.05 -2.21 4.55
N SER A 142 3.13 -1.35 5.57
CA SER A 142 2.22 -1.40 6.72
C SER A 142 1.58 -0.04 6.98
N PRO A 143 0.25 0.05 7.12
CA PRO A 143 -0.42 1.26 7.59
C PRO A 143 -0.03 1.71 9.00
N ARG A 144 0.66 0.84 9.76
CA ARG A 144 1.19 1.16 11.09
C ARG A 144 2.63 1.63 11.07
N ASP A 145 3.34 1.42 9.97
CA ASP A 145 4.71 1.91 9.81
C ASP A 145 4.68 3.37 9.36
N ARG A 146 5.21 4.24 10.20
CA ARG A 146 5.31 5.67 9.96
C ARG A 146 6.74 6.11 10.08
N ILE A 147 7.25 6.74 9.03
CA ILE A 147 8.53 7.41 9.07
C ILE A 147 8.38 8.63 10.00
N PRO A 148 9.26 8.81 11.00
CA PRO A 148 9.23 9.97 11.89
C PRO A 148 9.23 11.30 11.13
N ASP A 149 8.58 12.31 11.70
CA ASP A 149 8.55 13.69 11.19
C ASP A 149 8.05 13.83 9.74
N SER A 150 7.16 12.92 9.32
CA SER A 150 6.64 12.89 7.95
C SER A 150 5.12 12.86 7.82
N SER A 151 4.42 13.04 8.93
CA SER A 151 2.98 12.99 9.02
C SER A 151 2.34 14.35 8.87
N SER A 152 1.35 14.44 7.98
CA SER A 152 0.45 15.60 7.86
C SER A 152 -0.99 15.11 7.87
N ALA A 153 -1.83 15.65 8.74
CA ALA A 153 -3.23 15.26 8.86
C ALA A 153 -4.17 16.41 8.51
N TYR A 154 -5.15 16.14 7.67
CA TYR A 154 -6.10 17.12 7.19
C TYR A 154 -7.53 16.73 7.59
N PRO A 155 -8.34 17.66 8.09
CA PRO A 155 -9.74 17.40 8.35
C PRO A 155 -10.48 17.14 7.03
N VAL A 156 -11.39 16.17 7.06
CA VAL A 156 -12.32 15.88 5.98
C VAL A 156 -13.71 15.74 6.56
N ALA A 157 -14.66 16.51 6.03
CA ALA A 157 -16.02 16.53 6.57
C ALA A 157 -17.05 16.45 5.45
N PHE A 158 -18.11 15.70 5.66
CA PHE A 158 -19.27 15.68 4.79
C PHE A 158 -20.05 17.01 4.92
N PRO A 159 -20.49 17.62 3.80
CA PRO A 159 -20.38 17.17 2.41
C PRO A 159 -19.17 17.75 1.65
N VAL A 160 -18.32 18.53 2.33
CA VAL A 160 -17.26 19.34 1.69
C VAL A 160 -16.12 18.48 1.16
N GLY A 161 -15.75 17.42 1.87
CA GLY A 161 -14.59 16.60 1.55
C GLY A 161 -13.27 17.29 1.94
N LEU A 162 -12.17 16.74 1.40
CA LEU A 162 -10.82 17.24 1.55
C LEU A 162 -10.53 18.24 0.42
N LEU A 163 -10.29 19.50 0.79
CA LEU A 163 -9.77 20.50 -0.13
C LEU A 163 -8.33 20.16 -0.55
N PRO A 164 -7.86 20.62 -1.73
CA PRO A 164 -6.51 20.34 -2.19
C PRO A 164 -5.46 20.67 -1.14
N THR A 165 -4.69 19.65 -0.74
CA THR A 165 -3.61 19.82 0.25
C THR A 165 -2.42 20.57 -0.33
N ASN A 166 -1.63 21.18 0.55
CA ASN A 166 -0.38 21.82 0.15
C ASN A 166 0.68 20.74 -0.13
N ALA A 167 1.22 20.73 -1.35
CA ALA A 167 2.26 19.78 -1.75
C ALA A 167 3.57 19.91 -0.97
N ASN A 168 3.85 21.07 -0.37
CA ASN A 168 5.01 21.25 0.52
C ASN A 168 4.88 20.44 1.81
N ASP A 169 3.66 20.36 2.34
CA ASP A 169 3.37 19.70 3.62
C ASP A 169 2.98 18.23 3.41
N SER A 170 2.68 17.84 2.17
CA SER A 170 2.12 16.53 1.79
C SER A 170 3.14 15.66 1.02
N GLY A 171 4.43 15.87 1.28
CA GLY A 171 5.49 15.03 0.71
C GLY A 171 5.61 15.07 -0.81
N GLY A 172 5.21 16.18 -1.45
CA GLY A 172 5.24 16.36 -2.91
C GLY A 172 3.92 16.08 -3.63
N LEU A 173 2.84 15.77 -2.89
CA LEU A 173 1.51 15.47 -3.44
C LEU A 173 0.49 16.56 -3.12
N SER A 174 -0.42 16.83 -4.06
CA SER A 174 -1.69 17.52 -3.79
C SER A 174 -2.78 16.46 -3.72
N VAL A 175 -3.41 16.29 -2.57
CA VAL A 175 -4.51 15.35 -2.37
C VAL A 175 -5.81 16.11 -2.21
N LYS A 176 -6.87 15.68 -2.90
CA LYS A 176 -8.22 16.28 -2.76
C LYS A 176 -9.30 15.20 -2.86
N THR A 177 -10.50 15.51 -2.38
CA THR A 177 -11.67 14.68 -2.62
C THR A 177 -12.21 14.91 -4.04
N ALA A 178 -12.29 13.82 -4.82
CA ALA A 178 -12.92 13.76 -6.13
C ALA A 178 -14.38 13.30 -6.06
N SER A 179 -14.72 12.43 -5.10
CA SER A 179 -16.10 12.04 -4.82
C SER A 179 -16.31 11.73 -3.34
N LEU A 180 -17.53 11.94 -2.86
CA LEU A 180 -17.89 11.75 -1.45
C LEU A 180 -19.27 11.12 -1.35
N SER A 181 -19.40 10.11 -0.51
CA SER A 181 -20.70 9.51 -0.19
C SER A 181 -20.71 9.06 1.26
N ALA A 182 -21.84 9.20 1.94
CA ALA A 182 -21.94 8.92 3.36
C ALA A 182 -23.26 8.21 3.68
N TRP A 183 -23.24 7.36 4.70
CA TRP A 183 -24.37 6.55 5.11
C TRP A 183 -24.50 6.51 6.63
N ARG A 184 -25.76 6.43 7.07
CA ARG A 184 -26.14 6.30 8.48
C ARG A 184 -26.02 4.86 8.96
N ALA A 185 -26.19 4.67 10.26
CA ALA A 185 -26.27 3.35 10.88
C ALA A 185 -27.40 2.45 10.33
N ASP A 186 -28.50 3.05 9.87
CA ASP A 186 -29.61 2.32 9.24
C ASP A 186 -29.36 2.01 7.75
N GLY A 187 -28.16 2.32 7.23
CA GLY A 187 -27.76 2.08 5.84
C GLY A 187 -28.34 3.10 4.85
N LYS A 188 -29.10 4.10 5.30
CA LYS A 188 -29.61 5.15 4.40
C LYS A 188 -28.52 6.17 4.09
N PRO A 189 -28.43 6.66 2.85
CA PRO A 189 -27.53 7.76 2.50
C PRO A 189 -27.80 9.00 3.36
N VAL A 190 -26.72 9.67 3.77
CA VAL A 190 -26.78 11.02 4.32
C VAL A 190 -26.77 12.00 3.16
N THR A 191 -27.72 12.94 3.18
CA THR A 191 -27.83 14.02 2.21
C THR A 191 -27.54 15.36 2.86
N GLN A 192 -27.16 16.36 2.08
CA GLN A 192 -26.89 17.70 2.59
C GLN A 192 -28.10 18.30 3.34
N ALA A 193 -29.33 17.98 2.93
CA ALA A 193 -30.54 18.45 3.61
C ALA A 193 -30.67 17.93 5.06
N GLN A 194 -30.00 16.83 5.39
CA GLN A 194 -30.04 16.21 6.72
C GLN A 194 -28.98 16.73 7.67
N LEU A 195 -28.10 17.65 7.25
CA LEU A 195 -27.09 18.25 8.13
C LEU A 195 -27.70 18.95 9.36
N GLY A 196 -28.94 19.42 9.25
CA GLY A 196 -29.69 20.04 10.35
C GLY A 196 -30.55 19.07 11.15
N ASP A 197 -30.60 17.78 10.80
CA ASP A 197 -31.42 16.77 11.48
C ASP A 197 -30.59 16.04 12.55
N PRO A 198 -30.82 16.27 13.86
CA PRO A 198 -30.07 15.60 14.92
C PRO A 198 -30.27 14.07 14.90
N GLY A 199 -31.40 13.58 14.41
CA GLY A 199 -31.65 12.14 14.27
C GLY A 199 -30.82 11.49 13.18
N ALA A 200 -30.30 12.27 12.21
CA ALA A 200 -29.47 11.76 11.14
C ALA A 200 -28.08 11.31 11.64
N PHE A 201 -27.57 11.94 12.70
CA PHE A 201 -26.23 11.73 13.27
C PHE A 201 -26.26 10.94 14.58
N THR A 202 -26.89 9.76 14.54
CA THR A 202 -26.91 8.82 15.67
C THR A 202 -26.42 7.43 15.25
N GLY A 203 -25.63 6.80 16.13
CA GLY A 203 -25.08 5.45 15.91
C GLY A 203 -23.82 5.43 15.05
N ASN A 204 -23.53 4.25 14.48
CA ASN A 204 -22.31 4.04 13.69
C ASN A 204 -22.57 4.24 12.20
N GLY A 205 -21.96 5.25 11.60
CA GLY A 205 -22.04 5.53 10.16
C GLY A 205 -20.73 5.23 9.45
N PHE A 206 -20.73 5.46 8.14
CA PHE A 206 -19.51 5.39 7.33
C PHE A 206 -19.54 6.37 6.17
N MET A 207 -18.35 6.76 5.71
CA MET A 207 -18.15 7.66 4.59
C MET A 207 -17.11 7.07 3.64
N LEU A 208 -17.44 7.08 2.35
CA LEU A 208 -16.53 6.69 1.28
C LEU A 208 -15.96 7.96 0.62
N LEU A 209 -14.63 8.03 0.64
CA LEU A 209 -13.82 9.11 0.10
C LEU A 209 -13.15 8.64 -1.18
N GLY A 210 -13.61 9.14 -2.33
CA GLY A 210 -12.82 9.09 -3.55
C GLY A 210 -11.79 10.21 -3.51
N LEU A 211 -10.52 9.86 -3.41
CA LEU A 211 -9.39 10.77 -3.34
C LEU A 211 -8.60 10.74 -4.64
N GLU A 212 -8.18 11.92 -5.08
CA GLU A 212 -7.24 12.12 -6.18
C GLU A 212 -5.94 12.66 -5.58
N ALA A 213 -4.83 11.96 -5.83
CA ALA A 213 -3.50 12.35 -5.41
C ALA A 213 -2.62 12.62 -6.65
N ASP A 214 -2.27 13.90 -6.82
CA ASP A 214 -1.45 14.38 -7.94
C ASP A 214 -0.09 14.86 -7.47
N GLY A 215 0.92 14.75 -8.33
CA GLY A 215 2.23 15.31 -8.05
C GLY A 215 3.13 15.40 -9.27
N VAL A 216 4.15 16.24 -9.17
CA VAL A 216 5.25 16.24 -10.13
C VAL A 216 6.16 15.07 -9.79
N ALA A 217 6.38 14.14 -10.72
CA ALA A 217 7.10 12.89 -10.44
C ALA A 217 8.52 13.11 -9.91
N ALA A 218 9.28 14.04 -10.48
CA ALA A 218 10.61 14.39 -9.99
C ALA A 218 10.55 14.87 -8.52
N ARG A 219 9.63 15.79 -8.21
CA ARG A 219 9.44 16.29 -6.85
C ARG A 219 9.04 15.20 -5.87
N TYR A 220 8.07 14.36 -6.24
CA TYR A 220 7.63 13.27 -5.36
C TYR A 220 8.78 12.28 -5.10
N ARG A 221 9.60 12.00 -6.12
CA ARG A 221 10.79 11.16 -6.00
C ARG A 221 11.80 11.75 -5.02
N ASP A 222 12.13 13.04 -5.17
CA ASP A 222 13.11 13.72 -4.33
C ASP A 222 12.64 13.81 -2.87
N GLU A 223 11.37 14.17 -2.65
CA GLU A 223 10.78 14.22 -1.30
C GLU A 223 10.70 12.83 -0.66
N SER A 224 10.42 11.79 -1.44
CA SER A 224 10.39 10.41 -0.94
C SER A 224 11.77 9.89 -0.61
N ALA A 225 12.79 10.21 -1.42
CA ALA A 225 14.18 9.88 -1.12
C ALA A 225 14.67 10.59 0.15
N LYS A 226 14.34 11.88 0.31
CA LYS A 226 14.67 12.66 1.50
C LYS A 226 14.02 12.11 2.77
N ARG A 227 12.77 11.67 2.66
CA ARG A 227 12.00 11.09 3.77
C ARG A 227 12.41 9.65 4.07
N GLY A 228 12.88 8.89 3.09
CA GLY A 228 13.26 7.48 3.23
C GLY A 228 12.21 6.46 2.77
N GLY A 229 11.18 6.90 2.05
CA GLY A 229 10.13 6.05 1.52
C GLY A 229 8.98 6.83 0.89
N PRO A 230 8.07 6.17 0.17
CA PRO A 230 6.85 6.78 -0.37
C PRO A 230 5.92 7.27 0.75
N VAL A 231 4.79 7.88 0.38
CA VAL A 231 3.70 8.15 1.33
C VAL A 231 2.55 7.17 1.16
N MET A 232 1.79 7.00 2.25
CA MET A 232 0.48 6.40 2.25
C MET A 232 -0.57 7.44 2.67
N LEU A 233 -1.81 7.22 2.22
CA LEU A 233 -2.97 7.95 2.71
C LEU A 233 -3.70 7.07 3.73
N LEU A 234 -4.09 7.64 4.86
CA LEU A 234 -4.87 6.98 5.91
C LEU A 234 -6.13 7.78 6.20
N ALA A 235 -7.30 7.15 6.10
CA ALA A 235 -8.57 7.71 6.51
C ALA A 235 -8.93 7.24 7.93
N SER A 236 -9.37 8.16 8.79
CA SER A 236 -9.83 7.83 10.14
C SER A 236 -11.08 8.63 10.53
N PRO A 237 -11.93 8.12 11.44
CA PRO A 237 -11.80 6.84 12.15
C PRO A 237 -12.04 5.63 11.23
N ALA A 238 -11.42 4.50 11.57
CA ALA A 238 -11.64 3.21 10.91
C ALA A 238 -11.71 2.10 11.97
N GLN A 239 -12.62 1.15 11.77
CA GLN A 239 -12.79 -0.01 12.66
C GLN A 239 -12.14 -1.25 12.03
N PRO A 240 -11.20 -1.94 12.70
CA PRO A 240 -10.69 -3.21 12.21
C PRO A 240 -11.69 -4.35 12.45
N GLY A 241 -11.69 -5.35 11.57
CA GLY A 241 -12.30 -6.65 11.83
C GLY A 241 -13.80 -6.78 11.51
N ARG A 242 -14.48 -7.66 12.25
CA ARG A 242 -15.89 -8.03 12.01
C ARG A 242 -16.81 -6.86 12.33
N GLY A 243 -17.74 -6.54 11.42
CA GLY A 243 -18.68 -5.43 11.55
C GLY A 243 -18.42 -4.26 10.59
N LEU A 244 -17.38 -4.35 9.75
CA LEU A 244 -17.19 -3.43 8.64
C LEU A 244 -18.35 -3.52 7.63
N ASN A 245 -18.79 -2.36 7.15
CA ASN A 245 -19.65 -2.31 5.98
C ASN A 245 -18.91 -2.95 4.79
N PRO A 246 -19.58 -3.68 3.89
CA PRO A 246 -18.93 -4.29 2.72
C PRO A 246 -18.09 -3.30 1.90
N ALA A 247 -18.55 -2.06 1.72
CA ALA A 247 -17.76 -1.05 1.02
C ALA A 247 -16.44 -0.73 1.75
N CYS A 248 -16.50 -0.59 3.07
CA CYS A 248 -15.32 -0.30 3.90
C CYS A 248 -14.38 -1.50 4.00
N ALA A 249 -14.91 -2.73 3.94
CA ALA A 249 -14.10 -3.93 3.83
C ALA A 249 -13.37 -4.01 2.48
N THR A 250 -14.02 -3.60 1.38
CA THR A 250 -13.43 -3.59 0.04
C THR A 250 -12.35 -2.52 -0.12
N TYR A 251 -12.65 -1.27 0.26
CA TYR A 251 -11.75 -0.14 0.01
C TYR A 251 -10.71 0.04 1.13
N GLY A 252 -11.03 -0.40 2.34
CA GLY A 252 -10.18 -0.18 3.51
C GLY A 252 -10.06 1.30 3.88
N SER A 253 -9.14 1.59 4.80
CA SER A 253 -8.90 2.93 5.32
C SER A 253 -7.46 3.42 5.05
N SER A 254 -6.73 2.72 4.19
CA SER A 254 -5.34 3.04 3.86
C SER A 254 -5.00 2.66 2.43
N VAL A 255 -4.10 3.43 1.80
CA VAL A 255 -3.55 3.12 0.48
C VAL A 255 -2.14 3.67 0.33
N LEU A 256 -1.24 2.92 -0.30
CA LEU A 256 0.10 3.36 -0.64
C LEU A 256 0.08 4.16 -1.96
N ILE A 257 0.76 5.31 -1.97
CA ILE A 257 0.94 6.09 -3.20
C ILE A 257 2.24 5.67 -3.88
N LEU A 258 2.12 4.63 -4.71
CA LEU A 258 3.24 4.07 -5.47
C LEU A 258 2.86 3.90 -6.95
N PRO A 259 2.70 5.00 -7.71
CA PRO A 259 2.39 4.91 -9.14
C PRO A 259 3.56 4.30 -9.92
N ASP A 260 3.27 3.83 -11.13
CA ASP A 260 4.28 3.30 -12.04
C ASP A 260 5.31 4.36 -12.40
N ALA A 261 6.54 4.18 -11.94
CA ALA A 261 7.64 5.11 -12.18
C ALA A 261 8.00 5.25 -13.68
N SER A 262 7.60 4.31 -14.54
CA SER A 262 7.84 4.42 -15.98
C SER A 262 6.93 5.43 -16.69
N LEU A 263 5.85 5.87 -16.04
CA LEU A 263 4.93 6.88 -16.59
C LEU A 263 5.44 8.32 -16.38
N ASP A 264 6.44 8.52 -15.51
CA ASP A 264 6.96 9.83 -15.09
C ASP A 264 5.88 10.84 -14.69
N ALA A 265 4.78 10.33 -14.12
CA ALA A 265 3.66 11.10 -13.62
C ALA A 265 3.18 10.51 -12.29
N VAL A 266 2.68 11.36 -11.40
CA VAL A 266 2.00 10.95 -10.18
C VAL A 266 0.57 11.40 -10.29
N HIS A 267 -0.31 10.43 -10.56
CA HIS A 267 -1.75 10.58 -10.53
C HIS A 267 -2.33 9.27 -10.03
N VAL A 268 -2.96 9.29 -8.85
CA VAL A 268 -3.54 8.10 -8.22
C VAL A 268 -4.94 8.44 -7.75
N ASN A 269 -5.93 7.70 -8.26
CA ASN A 269 -7.29 7.73 -7.75
C ASN A 269 -7.48 6.57 -6.79
N ALA A 270 -7.83 6.86 -5.55
CA ALA A 270 -8.06 5.84 -4.53
C ALA A 270 -9.37 6.09 -3.80
N SER A 271 -10.01 5.01 -3.37
CA SER A 271 -11.20 5.09 -2.51
C SER A 271 -10.82 4.63 -1.12
N LEU A 272 -11.10 5.44 -0.09
CA LEU A 272 -10.88 5.11 1.31
C LEU A 272 -12.19 5.24 2.09
N CYS A 273 -12.36 4.43 3.13
CA CYS A 273 -13.50 4.50 4.02
C CYS A 273 -13.12 4.97 5.43
N THR A 274 -13.95 5.85 5.99
CA THR A 274 -14.07 6.05 7.44
C THR A 274 -15.31 5.35 7.97
N GLN A 275 -15.20 4.69 9.12
CA GLN A 275 -16.32 4.00 9.78
C GLN A 275 -16.16 4.08 11.29
N GLY A 276 -17.25 4.39 11.98
CA GLY A 276 -17.27 4.54 13.43
C GLY A 276 -18.54 5.26 13.89
N GLU A 277 -18.48 5.90 15.06
CA GLU A 277 -19.52 6.84 15.48
C GLU A 277 -19.70 7.90 14.38
N ILE A 278 -20.95 8.20 14.01
CA ILE A 278 -21.24 8.92 12.78
C ILE A 278 -20.76 10.38 12.76
N ASN A 279 -20.70 11.07 13.89
CA ASN A 279 -20.12 12.41 13.96
C ASN A 279 -18.60 12.33 13.73
N ASP A 280 -17.92 11.37 14.37
CA ASP A 280 -16.49 11.15 14.15
C ASP A 280 -16.19 10.72 12.70
N ALA A 281 -17.02 9.83 12.15
CA ALA A 281 -16.81 9.26 10.82
C ALA A 281 -17.12 10.23 9.67
N LEU A 282 -18.07 11.16 9.84
CA LEU A 282 -18.50 12.06 8.76
C LEU A 282 -18.10 13.52 8.99
N LEU A 283 -18.03 14.01 10.24
CA LEU A 283 -17.85 15.45 10.52
C LEU A 283 -16.45 15.77 11.05
N TYR A 284 -15.82 14.83 11.75
CA TYR A 284 -14.49 14.97 12.33
C TYR A 284 -13.47 13.98 11.77
N ALA A 285 -13.75 13.43 10.60
CA ALA A 285 -12.85 12.52 9.93
C ALA A 285 -11.56 13.24 9.50
N THR A 286 -10.49 12.46 9.35
CA THR A 286 -9.19 12.97 8.93
C THR A 286 -8.59 12.09 7.84
N VAL A 287 -7.92 12.72 6.88
CA VAL A 287 -7.00 12.04 5.96
C VAL A 287 -5.58 12.42 6.37
N ALA A 288 -4.80 11.44 6.82
CA ALA A 288 -3.38 11.59 7.06
C ALA A 288 -2.58 11.18 5.84
N ILE A 289 -1.51 11.92 5.57
CA ILE A 289 -0.47 11.63 4.59
C ILE A 289 0.78 11.34 5.41
N ASP A 290 1.19 10.08 5.41
CA ASP A 290 2.28 9.58 6.25
C ASP A 290 3.36 8.96 5.37
N GLY A 291 4.63 9.27 5.63
CA GLY A 291 5.73 8.48 5.08
C GLY A 291 5.70 7.06 5.61
N THR A 292 6.02 6.09 4.76
CA THR A 292 6.08 4.67 5.14
C THR A 292 7.20 3.96 4.40
N HIS A 293 7.75 2.92 5.00
CA HIS A 293 8.66 2.02 4.32
C HIS A 293 7.86 1.01 3.49
N ALA A 294 8.18 0.94 2.21
CA ALA A 294 7.58 -0.01 1.28
C ALA A 294 8.66 -0.82 0.56
N GLY A 295 8.32 -2.05 0.21
CA GLY A 295 9.10 -2.89 -0.70
C GLY A 295 8.30 -3.16 -1.96
N VAL A 296 8.99 -3.31 -3.09
CA VAL A 296 8.40 -3.66 -4.39
C VAL A 296 9.19 -4.77 -5.04
N TRP A 297 8.48 -5.78 -5.52
CA TRP A 297 9.01 -6.89 -6.29
C TRP A 297 8.52 -6.80 -7.72
N THR A 298 9.44 -6.64 -8.67
CA THR A 298 9.13 -6.51 -10.10
C THR A 298 9.56 -7.75 -10.88
N GLN A 299 8.93 -7.99 -12.03
CA GLN A 299 9.32 -9.10 -12.93
C GLN A 299 10.65 -8.87 -13.66
N ARG A 300 11.18 -7.64 -13.65
CA ARG A 300 12.39 -7.22 -14.34
C ARG A 300 13.26 -6.38 -13.40
#